data_AF-R9JWJ1-F1
#
_entry.id   AF-R9JWJ1-F1
#
_cell.length_a   1.000
_cell.length_b   1.000
_cell.length_c   1.000
_cell.angle_alpha   90.00
_cell.angle_beta   90.00
_cell.angle_gamma   90.00
#
_symmetry.space_group_name_H-M   'P 1'
#
loop_
_entity.id
_entity.type
_entity.pdbx_description
1 polymer ?
#
loop_
_entity_poly.entity_id
_entity_poly.type
_entity_poly.pdbx_seq_one_letter_code
_entity_poly.pdbx_strand_id
1 'polypeptide(L)' 'MKIIGTAEEIAWIKEAIQNNCDYCPYMNSCNESAKNESRLHGHVQNSCKNFLNQKIEFSEI' A
#
# COMPACT_ATOMS: atom_id res chain seq x y z
N MET A 1 6.47 6.60 -5.53
CA MET A 1 5.43 7.27 -6.35
C MET A 1 4.91 8.44 -5.54
N LYS A 2 4.62 9.59 -6.16
CA LYS A 2 4.03 10.74 -5.46
C LYS A 2 2.64 11.02 -6.03
N ILE A 3 1.66 11.16 -5.16
CA ILE A 3 0.27 11.49 -5.49
C ILE A 3 -0.04 12.84 -4.86
N ILE A 4 -0.51 13.76 -5.69
CA ILE A 4 -0.83 15.13 -5.30
C ILE A 4 -2.31 15.35 -5.62
N GLY A 5 -3.08 15.84 -4.65
CA GLY A 5 -4.52 16.07 -4.80
C GLY A 5 -5.11 16.71 -3.54
N THR A 6 -6.40 16.96 -3.52
CA THR A 6 -7.09 17.43 -2.31
C THR A 6 -7.11 16.34 -1.23
N ALA A 7 -7.44 16.71 0.00
CA ALA A 7 -7.62 15.75 1.09
C ALA A 7 -8.66 14.66 0.73
N GLU A 8 -9.73 15.03 0.04
CA GLU A 8 -10.79 14.11 -0.42
C GLU A 8 -10.30 13.16 -1.50
N GLU A 9 -9.56 13.65 -2.50
CA GLU A 9 -8.97 12.83 -3.56
C GLU A 9 -7.94 11.85 -3.00
N ILE A 10 -7.11 12.30 -2.06
CA ILE A 10 -6.11 11.45 -1.39
C ILE A 10 -6.80 10.37 -0.56
N ALA A 11 -7.86 10.71 0.18
CA ALA A 11 -8.64 9.74 0.94
C ALA A 11 -9.25 8.69 0.02
N TRP A 12 -9.88 9.14 -1.08
CA TRP A 12 -10.48 8.25 -2.07
C TRP A 12 -9.46 7.31 -2.71
N ILE A 13 -8.29 7.83 -3.14
CA ILE A 13 -7.23 7.01 -3.73
C ILE A 13 -6.71 5.96 -2.73
N LYS A 14 -6.51 6.34 -1.46
CA LYS A 14 -6.06 5.41 -0.42
C LYS A 14 -7.03 4.24 -0.26
N GLU A 15 -8.34 4.52 -0.23
CA GLU A 15 -9.37 3.49 -0.15
C GLU A 15 -9.43 2.64 -1.43
N ALA A 16 -9.39 3.26 -2.60
CA ALA A 16 -9.48 2.56 -3.88
C ALA A 16 -8.32 1.56 -4.06
N ILE A 17 -7.09 1.95 -3.72
CA ILE A 17 -5.92 1.05 -3.83
C ILE A 17 -6.01 -0.10 -2.81
N GLN A 18 -6.49 0.16 -1.60
CA GLN A 18 -6.62 -0.87 -0.55
C GLN A 18 -7.72 -1.90 -0.87
N ASN A 19 -8.77 -1.48 -1.57
CA ASN A 19 -9.91 -2.34 -1.90
C ASN A 19 -9.74 -3.10 -3.23
N ASN A 20 -8.72 -2.77 -4.03
CA ASN A 20 -8.57 -3.31 -5.38
C ASN A 20 -7.22 -4.01 -5.61
N CYS A 21 -6.91 -5.00 -4.76
CA CYS A 21 -5.62 -5.72 -4.79
C CYS A 21 -5.29 -6.33 -6.16
N ASP A 22 -6.28 -6.85 -6.90
CA ASP A 22 -6.06 -7.50 -8.20
C ASP A 22 -5.48 -6.57 -9.26
N TYR A 23 -5.75 -5.27 -9.15
CA TYR A 23 -5.22 -4.23 -10.04
C TYR A 23 -4.28 -3.27 -9.32
N CYS A 24 -3.87 -3.59 -8.09
CA CYS A 24 -2.96 -2.76 -7.33
C CYS A 24 -1.56 -2.82 -7.96
N PRO A 25 -0.95 -1.67 -8.33
CA PRO A 25 0.41 -1.64 -8.89
C PRO A 25 1.47 -2.26 -7.97
N TYR A 26 1.16 -2.35 -6.68
CA TYR A 26 2.04 -2.89 -5.65
C TYR A 26 1.71 -4.34 -5.25
N MET A 27 0.73 -5.00 -5.88
CA MET A 27 0.28 -6.35 -5.51
C MET A 27 1.45 -7.34 -5.37
N ASN A 28 2.28 -7.45 -6.41
CA ASN A 28 3.39 -8.42 -6.42
C ASN A 28 4.43 -8.12 -5.33
N SER A 29 4.87 -6.86 -5.22
CA SER A 29 5.89 -6.47 -4.24
C SER A 29 5.38 -6.52 -2.80
N CYS A 30 4.10 -6.20 -2.56
CA CYS A 30 3.45 -6.37 -1.26
C CYS A 30 3.39 -7.85 -0.86
N ASN A 31 3.02 -8.73 -1.79
CA ASN A 31 2.96 -10.17 -1.56
C ASN A 31 4.34 -10.77 -1.29
N GLU A 32 5.38 -10.33 -2.01
CA GLU A 32 6.76 -10.76 -1.77
C GLU A 32 7.26 -10.31 -0.38
N SER A 33 6.94 -9.07 0.03
CA SER A 33 7.24 -8.57 1.37
C SER A 33 6.58 -9.45 2.45
N ALA A 34 5.27 -9.72 2.30
CA ALA A 34 4.54 -10.56 3.24
C ALA A 34 5.09 -11.99 3.33
N LYS A 35 5.45 -12.61 2.19
CA LYS A 35 6.10 -13.93 2.16
C LYS A 35 7.44 -13.92 2.88
N ASN A 36 8.25 -12.87 2.67
CA ASN A 36 9.54 -12.73 3.34
C ASN A 36 9.41 -12.55 4.86
N GLU A 37 8.47 -11.72 5.30
CA GLU A 37 8.15 -11.54 6.73
C GLU A 37 7.70 -12.86 7.36
N SER A 38 6.77 -13.56 6.71
CA SER A 38 6.32 -14.86 7.19
C SER A 38 7.46 -15.87 7.27
N ARG A 39 8.42 -15.84 6.35
CA ARG A 39 9.60 -16.72 6.38
C ARG A 39 10.57 -16.37 7.51
N LEU A 40 10.77 -15.08 7.79
CA LEU A 40 11.73 -14.59 8.78
C LEU A 40 11.18 -14.62 10.21
N HIS A 41 9.90 -14.31 10.38
CA HIS A 41 9.26 -14.08 11.69
C HIS A 41 8.16 -15.08 12.01
N GLY A 42 7.83 -16.00 11.09
CA GLY A 42 6.74 -16.97 11.25
C GLY A 42 5.33 -16.39 11.13
N HIS A 43 5.20 -15.09 10.88
CA HIS A 43 3.94 -14.39 10.63
C HIS A 43 4.18 -13.12 9.80
N VAL A 44 3.13 -12.62 9.16
CA VAL A 44 3.15 -11.32 8.48
C VAL A 44 2.97 -10.22 9.51
N GLN A 45 3.85 -9.22 9.52
CA GLN A 45 3.82 -8.10 10.47
C GLN A 45 3.26 -6.84 9.83
N ASN A 46 3.56 -6.62 8.56
CA ASN A 46 3.19 -5.41 7.85
C ASN A 46 1.91 -5.62 7.04
N SER A 47 0.89 -4.81 7.34
CA SER A 47 -0.36 -4.84 6.57
C SER A 47 -0.17 -4.21 5.19
N CYS A 48 -1.04 -4.56 4.23
CA CYS A 48 -1.09 -3.92 2.92
C CYS A 48 -1.16 -2.38 3.04
N LYS A 49 -2.01 -1.87 3.93
CA LYS A 49 -2.13 -0.44 4.23
C LYS A 49 -0.80 0.19 4.63
N ASN A 50 -0.07 -0.45 5.56
CA ASN A 50 1.20 0.07 6.03
C ASN A 50 2.28 -0.01 4.95
N PHE A 51 2.32 -1.10 4.18
CA PHE A 51 3.22 -1.24 3.03
C PHE A 51 3.00 -0.12 1.99
N LEU A 52 1.75 0.15 1.63
CA LEU A 52 1.40 1.20 0.66
C LEU A 52 1.81 2.58 1.16
N ASN A 53 1.58 2.88 2.44
CA ASN A 53 2.00 4.15 3.06
C ASN A 53 3.53 4.36 3.05
N GLN A 54 4.32 3.29 2.93
CA GLN A 54 5.79 3.38 2.79
C GLN A 54 6.24 3.56 1.33
N LYS A 55 5.38 3.26 0.34
CA LYS A 55 5.73 3.28 -1.09
C LYS A 55 5.15 4.49 -1.85
N ILE A 56 4.08 5.06 -1.32
CA ILE A 56 3.36 6.17 -1.92
C ILE A 56 3.48 7.39 -1.00
N GLU A 57 4.05 8.46 -1.53
CA GLU A 57 4.04 9.77 -0.89
C GLU A 57 2.75 10.50 -1.31
N PHE A 58 1.95 10.92 -0.33
CA PHE A 58 0.74 11.71 -0.57
C PHE A 58 1.02 13.16 -0.15
N SER A 59 0.65 14.13 -0.99
CA SER A 59 0.80 15.56 -0.70
C SER A 59 -0.45 16.32 -1.09
N GLU A 60 -0.98 17.11 -0.15
CA GLU A 60 -2.17 17.93 -0.37
C GLU A 60 -1.84 19.21 -1.16
N ILE A 61 -2.76 19.68 -2.01
CA ILE A 61 -2.71 20.98 -2.70
C ILE A 61 -3.74 21.97 -2.16
#